data_AF-A0A7Y7X923-F1
#
_entry.id   AF-A0A7Y7X923-F1
#
_cell.length_a   1.000
_cell.length_b   1.000
_cell.length_c   1.000
_cell.angle_alpha   90.00
_cell.angle_beta   90.00
_cell.angle_gamma   90.00
#
_symmetry.space_group_name_H-M   'P 1'
#
loop_
_entity.id
_entity.type
_entity.pdbx_description
1 polymer ?
#
loop_
_entity_poly.entity_id
_entity_poly.type
_entity_poly.pdbx_seq_one_letter_code
_entity_poly.pdbx_strand_id
1 'polypeptide(L)'
;MSKSTDTPDSATPDQALGDVTPPSGPIKIFSALGDTMFLHFKSAEDNAIRIISTDTTLFSLWVFQPSTILGGYYIKSFTSEMYMHPSENGKNLIAKASKYIWNVLDAGDGFVYIRQLSYGTFFAVFGGFPTENNYLILRELTTSRAFKFRL
;
A
#
# COMPACT_ATOMS: atom_id res chain seq x y z
N MET A 1 -21.67 -34.66 29.65
CA MET A 1 -21.02 -34.30 28.37
C MET A 1 -21.82 -33.16 27.77
N SER A 2 -21.24 -31.95 27.70
CA SER A 2 -21.87 -30.83 27.01
C SER A 2 -20.86 -30.32 26.00
N LYS A 3 -21.16 -30.54 24.71
CA LYS A 3 -20.31 -30.18 23.58
C LYS A 3 -20.73 -28.77 23.17
N SER A 4 -19.96 -27.75 23.54
CA SER A 4 -20.11 -26.40 22.96
C SER A 4 -19.74 -26.48 21.49
N THR A 5 -20.70 -26.21 20.62
CA THR A 5 -20.44 -25.86 19.23
C THR A 5 -20.20 -24.37 19.15
N ASP A 6 -18.94 -23.95 19.34
CA ASP A 6 -18.52 -22.64 18.87
C ASP A 6 -18.52 -22.67 17.34
N THR A 7 -19.42 -21.89 16.75
CA THR A 7 -19.38 -21.59 15.31
C THR A 7 -18.29 -20.54 15.12
N PRO A 8 -17.38 -20.66 14.13
CA PRO A 8 -16.41 -19.61 13.89
C PRO A 8 -17.14 -18.33 13.50
N ASP A 9 -16.82 -17.22 14.16
CA ASP A 9 -17.24 -15.90 13.74
C ASP A 9 -16.85 -15.72 12.27
N SER A 10 -17.86 -15.64 11.41
CA SER A 10 -17.70 -15.22 10.03
C SER A 10 -17.22 -13.77 10.08
N ALA A 11 -15.91 -13.58 9.94
CA ALA A 11 -15.32 -12.24 9.81
C ALA A 11 -16.02 -11.54 8.65
N THR A 12 -16.91 -10.60 8.99
CA THR A 12 -17.75 -9.91 8.03
C THR A 12 -16.87 -8.99 7.19
N PRO A 13 -16.63 -9.25 5.89
CA PRO A 13 -16.01 -8.29 5.00
C PRO A 13 -17.13 -7.49 4.35
N ASP A 14 -17.92 -6.76 5.14
CA ASP A 14 -19.10 -6.04 4.63
C ASP A 14 -19.28 -4.64 5.25
N GLN A 15 -18.31 -4.17 6.06
CA GLN A 15 -18.24 -2.74 6.31
C GLN A 15 -17.63 -2.09 5.08
N ALA A 16 -18.42 -1.22 4.43
CA ALA A 16 -17.92 -0.35 3.37
C ALA A 16 -16.69 0.40 3.90
N LEU A 17 -15.52 0.13 3.29
CA LEU A 17 -14.30 0.83 3.65
C LEU A 17 -14.48 2.32 3.35
N GLY A 18 -14.29 3.17 4.36
CA GLY A 18 -14.40 4.62 4.20
C GLY A 18 -13.20 5.19 3.44
N ASP A 19 -13.44 6.14 2.53
CA ASP A 19 -12.37 6.88 1.88
C ASP A 19 -11.65 7.80 2.89
N VAL A 20 -10.32 7.83 2.81
CA VAL A 20 -9.46 8.70 3.62
C VAL A 20 -8.79 9.73 2.72
N THR A 21 -8.72 10.97 3.19
CA THR A 21 -7.92 12.03 2.53
C THR A 21 -6.47 11.93 3.00
N PRO A 22 -5.50 11.62 2.12
CA PRO A 22 -4.09 11.58 2.47
C PRO A 22 -3.55 12.96 2.89
N PRO A 23 -2.45 13.01 3.66
CA PRO A 23 -1.78 14.28 3.98
C PRO A 23 -1.38 15.06 2.72
N SER A 24 -1.40 16.39 2.82
CA SER A 24 -0.86 17.26 1.78
C SER A 24 0.68 17.29 1.85
N GLY A 25 1.33 17.05 0.72
CA GLY A 25 2.79 17.15 0.59
C GLY A 25 3.52 15.80 0.63
N PRO A 26 4.86 15.82 0.68
CA PRO A 26 5.68 14.60 0.64
C PRO A 26 5.64 13.86 1.97
N ILE A 27 5.34 12.55 1.93
CA ILE A 27 5.25 11.70 3.12
C ILE A 27 5.95 10.35 2.92
N LYS A 28 6.34 9.73 4.03
CA LYS A 28 6.75 8.33 4.04
C LYS A 28 5.53 7.46 4.33
N ILE A 29 5.35 6.41 3.53
CA ILE A 29 4.28 5.44 3.74
C ILE A 29 4.87 4.26 4.53
N PHE A 30 4.49 4.11 5.79
CA PHE A 30 5.02 3.09 6.68
C PHE A 30 4.19 1.80 6.61
N SER A 31 4.85 0.64 6.65
CA SER A 31 4.18 -0.65 6.78
C SER A 31 3.78 -0.89 8.23
N ALA A 32 2.58 -1.44 8.45
CA ALA A 32 2.16 -1.85 9.78
C ALA A 32 2.92 -3.08 10.31
N LEU A 33 3.80 -3.72 9.53
CA LEU A 33 4.60 -4.86 10.00
C LEU A 33 5.80 -4.46 10.86
N GLY A 34 6.22 -3.19 10.82
CA GLY A 34 7.29 -2.67 11.66
C GLY A 34 7.31 -1.15 11.67
N ASP A 35 7.44 -0.55 12.86
CA ASP A 35 7.20 0.89 13.07
C ASP A 35 8.14 1.81 12.29
N THR A 36 9.29 1.29 11.86
CA THR A 36 10.32 2.00 11.10
C THR A 36 10.38 1.60 9.63
N MET A 37 9.57 0.63 9.18
CA MET A 37 9.61 0.13 7.80
C MET A 37 8.74 1.00 6.90
N PHE A 38 9.29 1.54 5.81
CA PHE A 38 8.55 2.40 4.88
C PHE A 38 8.86 2.10 3.41
N LEU A 39 7.95 2.51 2.54
CA LEU A 39 8.02 2.26 1.10
C LEU A 39 9.11 3.10 0.43
N HIS A 40 9.90 2.45 -0.41
CA HIS A 40 11.01 3.04 -1.15
C HIS A 40 11.16 2.36 -2.51
N PHE A 41 11.61 3.10 -3.51
CA PHE A 41 12.19 2.54 -4.73
C PHE A 41 13.59 3.12 -4.92
N LYS A 42 14.48 2.39 -5.58
CA LYS A 42 15.91 2.75 -5.59
C LYS A 42 16.29 3.70 -6.73
N SER A 43 15.84 3.38 -7.95
CA SER A 43 16.12 4.20 -9.14
C SER A 43 15.16 3.85 -10.29
N ALA A 44 15.37 4.43 -11.48
CA ALA A 44 14.60 4.04 -12.66
C ALA A 44 14.98 2.64 -13.18
N GLU A 45 16.23 2.22 -12.99
CA GLU A 45 16.75 0.91 -13.36
C GLU A 45 16.35 -0.17 -12.36
N ASP A 46 16.37 0.15 -11.05
CA ASP A 46 15.81 -0.68 -9.99
C ASP A 46 14.55 -0.02 -9.42
N ASN A 47 13.48 -0.17 -10.19
CA ASN A 47 12.22 0.50 -9.94
C ASN A 47 11.26 -0.29 -9.05
N ALA A 48 11.66 -1.43 -8.51
CA ALA A 48 10.78 -2.19 -7.63
C ALA A 48 10.56 -1.44 -6.31
N ILE A 49 9.30 -1.39 -5.86
CA ILE A 49 8.94 -0.77 -4.59
C ILE A 49 9.08 -1.82 -3.50
N ARG A 50 9.79 -1.45 -2.45
CA ARG A 50 10.16 -2.31 -1.31
C ARG A 50 9.91 -1.59 0.00
N ILE A 51 9.89 -2.34 1.09
CA ILE A 51 10.03 -1.76 2.43
C ILE A 51 11.51 -1.73 2.86
N ILE A 52 11.91 -0.63 3.48
CA ILE A 52 13.24 -0.42 4.07
C ILE A 52 13.09 0.25 5.44
N SER A 53 14.06 0.10 6.32
CA SER A 53 14.10 0.77 7.63
C SER A 53 15.00 2.00 7.67
N THR A 54 15.93 2.10 6.73
CA THR A 54 16.91 3.19 6.64
C THR A 54 16.96 3.72 5.23
N ASP A 55 16.78 5.02 5.06
CA ASP A 55 16.90 5.66 3.75
C ASP A 55 18.01 6.70 3.80
N THR A 56 18.90 6.61 2.82
CA THR A 56 19.97 7.59 2.57
C THR A 56 19.63 8.49 1.39
N THR A 57 18.42 8.36 0.83
CA THR A 57 17.93 9.08 -0.34
C THR A 57 16.58 9.76 -0.05
N LEU A 58 16.00 10.41 -1.06
CA LEU A 58 14.66 11.00 -1.00
C LEU A 58 13.61 10.17 -1.74
N PHE A 59 13.96 8.97 -2.23
CA PHE A 59 13.04 8.10 -2.98
C PHE A 59 12.05 7.31 -2.11
N SER A 60 12.04 7.58 -0.79
CA SER A 60 10.97 7.14 0.11
C SER A 60 9.86 8.18 0.34
N LEU A 61 9.99 9.37 -0.24
CA LEU A 61 8.97 10.41 -0.13
C LEU A 61 7.97 10.31 -1.28
N TRP A 62 6.69 10.26 -0.94
CA TRP A 62 5.59 10.08 -1.86
C TRP A 62 4.58 11.23 -1.73
N VAL A 63 3.98 11.61 -2.86
CA VAL A 63 2.96 12.64 -2.94
C VAL A 63 1.69 12.02 -3.50
N PHE A 64 0.58 12.18 -2.78
CA PHE A 64 -0.75 11.80 -3.23
C PHE A 64 -1.33 12.94 -4.07
N GLN A 65 -1.32 12.77 -5.39
CA GLN A 65 -1.88 13.75 -6.34
C GLN A 65 -3.30 13.33 -6.70
N PRO A 66 -4.33 14.15 -6.45
CA PRO A 66 -5.69 13.84 -6.85
C PRO A 66 -5.78 13.52 -8.35
N SER A 67 -6.50 12.46 -8.70
CA SER A 67 -6.76 12.17 -10.10
C SER A 67 -7.77 13.16 -10.69
N THR A 68 -7.50 13.62 -11.90
CA THR A 68 -8.41 14.50 -12.66
C THR A 68 -9.43 13.73 -13.50
N ILE A 69 -9.41 12.39 -13.45
CA ILE A 69 -10.21 11.52 -14.33
C ILE A 69 -11.27 10.76 -13.52
N LEU A 70 -10.85 10.09 -12.44
CA LEU A 70 -11.73 9.34 -11.54
C LEU A 70 -11.43 9.75 -10.09
N GLY A 71 -12.30 9.40 -9.15
CA GLY A 71 -12.00 9.54 -7.73
C GLY A 71 -10.75 8.75 -7.34
N GLY A 72 -9.91 9.31 -6.46
CA GLY A 72 -8.68 8.71 -5.96
C GLY A 72 -7.42 9.52 -6.29
N TYR A 73 -6.26 8.86 -6.20
CA TYR A 73 -4.96 9.51 -6.26
C TYR A 73 -3.98 8.78 -7.17
N TYR A 74 -3.11 9.55 -7.82
CA TYR A 74 -1.81 9.07 -8.27
C TYR A 74 -0.82 9.18 -7.12
N ILE A 75 -0.03 8.13 -6.87
CA ILE A 75 1.00 8.17 -5.83
C ILE A 75 2.35 8.38 -6.53
N LYS A 76 2.85 9.62 -6.50
CA LYS A 76 4.04 10.07 -7.21
C LYS A 76 5.26 10.07 -6.28
N SER A 77 6.41 9.65 -6.76
CA SER A 77 7.70 9.92 -6.13
C SER A 77 7.91 11.43 -6.00
N PHE A 78 8.29 11.91 -4.83
CA PHE A 78 8.51 13.34 -4.62
C PHE A 78 9.65 13.90 -5.48
N THR A 79 10.69 13.10 -5.71
CA THR A 79 11.93 13.54 -6.37
C THR A 79 12.05 13.14 -7.83
N SER A 80 11.02 12.51 -8.40
CA SER A 80 11.05 12.09 -9.81
C SER A 80 9.65 12.09 -10.43
N GLU A 81 9.59 11.92 -11.76
CA GLU A 81 8.33 11.75 -12.50
C GLU A 81 7.82 10.30 -12.49
N MET A 82 8.16 9.53 -11.47
CA MET A 82 7.75 8.13 -11.33
C MET A 82 6.57 8.00 -10.38
N TYR A 83 5.67 7.06 -10.67
CA TYR A 83 4.45 6.79 -9.93
C TYR A 83 4.39 5.33 -9.50
N MET A 84 3.73 5.04 -8.38
CA MET A 84 3.42 3.67 -8.00
C MET A 84 2.50 3.03 -9.04
N HIS A 85 2.91 1.87 -9.53
CA HIS A 85 2.34 1.24 -10.70
C HIS A 85 2.36 -0.30 -10.54
N PRO A 86 1.29 -1.02 -10.92
CA PRO A 86 1.35 -2.48 -11.02
C PRO A 86 2.41 -2.91 -12.04
N SER A 87 3.27 -3.87 -11.73
CA SER A 87 4.14 -4.46 -12.76
C SER A 87 3.31 -5.08 -13.89
N GLU A 88 3.93 -5.39 -15.03
CA GLU A 88 3.23 -5.94 -16.20
C GLU A 88 2.52 -7.27 -15.91
N ASN A 89 3.05 -8.06 -14.99
CA ASN A 89 2.40 -9.30 -14.51
C ASN A 89 1.27 -9.05 -13.48
N GLY A 90 0.99 -7.79 -13.12
CA GLY A 90 -0.04 -7.36 -12.18
C GLY A 90 0.19 -7.75 -10.71
N LYS A 91 1.33 -8.36 -10.37
CA LYS A 91 1.58 -8.93 -9.03
C LYS A 91 2.49 -8.10 -8.15
N ASN A 92 3.45 -7.37 -8.72
CA ASN A 92 4.38 -6.54 -7.96
C ASN A 92 4.01 -5.07 -8.09
N LEU A 93 4.53 -4.25 -7.19
CA LEU A 93 4.46 -2.80 -7.30
C LEU A 93 5.84 -2.25 -7.72
N ILE A 94 5.83 -1.40 -8.74
CA ILE A 94 7.02 -0.76 -9.30
C ILE A 94 6.80 0.75 -9.43
N ALA A 95 7.88 1.50 -9.58
CA ALA A 95 7.87 2.91 -9.95
C ALA A 95 7.96 3.04 -11.48
N LYS A 96 7.01 3.73 -12.11
CA LYS A 96 6.98 3.91 -13.59
C LYS A 96 6.39 5.28 -13.95
N ALA A 97 6.72 5.81 -15.13
CA ALA A 97 6.23 7.12 -15.57
C ALA A 97 4.72 7.13 -15.89
N SER A 98 4.13 5.97 -16.17
CA SER A 98 2.68 5.82 -16.32
C SER A 98 1.96 5.93 -14.98
N LYS A 99 0.70 6.40 -15.02
CA LYS A 99 -0.08 6.68 -13.82
C LYS A 99 -1.15 5.62 -13.59
N TYR A 100 -1.28 5.18 -12.35
CA TYR A 100 -2.39 4.34 -11.88
C TYR A 100 -3.13 5.04 -10.75
N ILE A 101 -4.44 4.82 -10.69
CA ILE A 101 -5.32 5.44 -9.70
C ILE A 101 -5.50 4.51 -8.52
N TRP A 102 -5.32 5.07 -7.33
CA TRP A 102 -5.37 4.38 -6.05
C TRP A 102 -6.41 5.04 -5.13
N ASN A 103 -7.20 4.24 -4.43
CA ASN A 103 -7.98 4.70 -3.29
C ASN A 103 -7.18 4.47 -2.00
N VAL A 104 -7.33 5.40 -1.07
CA VAL A 104 -6.84 5.28 0.30
C VAL A 104 -8.05 5.08 1.18
N LEU A 105 -8.08 3.96 1.87
CA LEU A 105 -9.26 3.48 2.58
C LEU A 105 -8.91 3.27 4.06
N ASP A 106 -9.81 3.59 4.97
CA ASP A 106 -9.58 3.40 6.41
C ASP A 106 -9.42 1.90 6.74
N ALA A 107 -8.36 1.58 7.50
CA ALA A 107 -8.06 0.23 7.98
C ALA A 107 -8.16 0.12 9.52
N GLY A 108 -8.66 1.17 10.18
CA GLY A 108 -8.73 1.30 11.63
C GLY A 108 -7.37 1.60 12.27
N ASP A 109 -7.40 2.05 13.53
CA ASP A 109 -6.22 2.29 14.37
C ASP A 109 -5.16 3.22 13.74
N GLY A 110 -5.60 4.18 12.93
CA GLY A 110 -4.71 5.12 12.23
C GLY A 110 -3.97 4.52 11.02
N PHE A 111 -4.37 3.33 10.58
CA PHE A 111 -3.87 2.70 9.37
C PHE A 111 -4.83 2.88 8.19
N VAL A 112 -4.28 2.70 6.99
CA VAL A 112 -5.02 2.70 5.73
C VAL A 112 -4.71 1.46 4.90
N TYR A 113 -5.67 1.07 4.08
CA TYR A 113 -5.46 0.20 2.93
C TYR A 113 -5.26 1.08 1.68
N ILE A 114 -4.40 0.64 0.76
CA ILE A 114 -4.20 1.30 -0.54
C ILE A 114 -4.67 0.33 -1.64
N ARG A 115 -5.76 0.70 -2.33
CA ARG A 115 -6.47 -0.15 -3.28
C ARG A 115 -6.30 0.37 -4.71
N GLN A 116 -5.99 -0.52 -5.64
CA GLN A 116 -6.00 -0.24 -7.07
C GLN A 116 -7.45 -0.16 -7.57
N LEU A 117 -7.81 0.96 -8.22
CA LEU A 117 -9.21 1.23 -8.57
C LEU A 117 -9.80 0.27 -9.61
N SER A 118 -9.01 -0.18 -10.60
CA SER A 118 -9.49 -0.95 -11.76
C SER A 118 -9.73 -2.44 -11.48
N TYR A 119 -8.91 -3.06 -10.64
CA TYR A 119 -8.90 -4.50 -10.35
C TYR A 119 -9.27 -4.80 -8.89
N GLY A 120 -9.33 -3.78 -8.04
CA GLY A 120 -9.70 -3.93 -6.63
C GLY A 120 -8.68 -4.66 -5.77
N THR A 121 -7.44 -4.83 -6.25
CA THR A 121 -6.34 -5.40 -5.49
C THR A 121 -5.68 -4.35 -4.60
N PHE A 122 -5.03 -4.80 -3.54
CA PHE A 122 -4.50 -3.95 -2.49
C PHE A 122 -2.98 -4.12 -2.38
N PHE A 123 -2.32 -3.05 -1.94
CA PHE A 123 -0.92 -3.13 -1.52
C PHE A 123 -0.78 -4.17 -0.41
N ALA A 124 0.25 -5.00 -0.51
CA ALA A 124 0.68 -5.86 0.57
C ALA A 124 2.20 -6.04 0.55
N VAL A 125 2.80 -6.15 1.74
CA VAL A 125 4.20 -6.61 1.86
C VAL A 125 4.26 -8.10 1.57
N PHE A 126 5.12 -8.50 0.62
CA PHE A 126 5.26 -9.91 0.22
C PHE A 126 5.64 -10.80 1.42
N GLY A 127 5.00 -11.96 1.55
CA GLY A 127 5.23 -12.88 2.67
C GLY A 127 4.75 -12.41 4.05
N GLY A 128 4.44 -11.12 4.24
CA GLY A 128 3.93 -10.59 5.50
C GLY A 128 4.98 -10.43 6.61
N PHE A 129 6.25 -10.24 6.25
CA PHE A 129 7.33 -10.03 7.22
C PHE A 129 8.04 -8.67 7.00
N PRO A 130 8.45 -7.96 8.08
CA PRO A 130 9.14 -6.68 8.02
C PRO A 130 10.64 -6.85 7.70
N THR A 131 10.97 -7.58 6.64
CA THR A 131 12.35 -7.80 6.21
C THR A 131 12.82 -6.65 5.32
N GLU A 132 14.04 -6.18 5.52
CA GLU A 132 14.67 -5.17 4.67
C GLU A 132 14.64 -5.59 3.20
N ASN A 133 14.34 -4.66 2.29
CA ASN A 133 14.22 -4.87 0.85
C ASN A 133 13.11 -5.84 0.42
N ASN A 134 12.16 -6.15 1.31
CA ASN A 134 11.03 -6.99 0.94
C ASN A 134 10.08 -6.25 -0.02
N TYR A 135 9.55 -6.97 -1.01
CA TYR A 135 8.78 -6.38 -2.10
C TYR A 135 7.36 -5.99 -1.68
N LEU A 136 6.84 -4.93 -2.32
CA LEU A 136 5.41 -4.63 -2.34
C LEU A 136 4.75 -5.37 -3.51
N ILE A 137 3.59 -5.97 -3.22
CA ILE A 137 2.78 -6.72 -4.17
C ILE A 137 1.34 -6.21 -4.18
N LEU A 138 0.60 -6.63 -5.20
CA LEU A 138 -0.84 -6.42 -5.33
C LEU A 138 -1.57 -7.75 -5.19
N ARG A 139 -2.56 -7.81 -4.30
CA ARG A 139 -3.39 -9.01 -4.10
C ARG A 139 -4.73 -8.69 -3.45
N GLU A 140 -5.61 -9.68 -3.38
CA GLU A 140 -6.88 -9.58 -2.66
C GLU A 140 -6.66 -9.33 -1.17
N LEU A 141 -7.50 -8.46 -0.59
CA LEU A 141 -7.42 -8.05 0.80
C LEU A 141 -7.64 -9.23 1.74
N THR A 142 -6.85 -9.29 2.81
CA THR A 142 -7.10 -10.17 3.96
C THR A 142 -6.98 -9.38 5.26
N THR A 143 -7.22 -10.03 6.40
CA THR A 143 -7.08 -9.41 7.73
C THR A 143 -5.62 -9.20 8.16
N SER A 144 -4.64 -9.57 7.32
CA SER A 144 -3.22 -9.48 7.66
C SER A 144 -2.75 -8.03 7.78
N ARG A 145 -1.87 -7.77 8.76
CA ARG A 145 -1.16 -6.49 8.91
C ARG A 145 -0.30 -6.14 7.68
N ALA A 146 0.01 -7.11 6.83
CA ALA A 146 0.76 -6.88 5.59
C ALA A 146 0.10 -5.88 4.63
N PHE A 147 -1.21 -5.68 4.75
CA PHE A 147 -2.01 -4.76 3.92
C PHE A 147 -2.17 -3.37 4.53
N LYS A 148 -1.78 -3.19 5.80
CA LYS A 148 -2.02 -1.96 6.54
C LYS A 148 -0.80 -1.05 6.44
N PHE A 149 -1.04 0.22 6.16
CA PHE A 149 -0.01 1.24 6.04
C PHE A 149 -0.37 2.47 6.87
N ARG A 150 0.63 3.23 7.30
CA ARG A 150 0.44 4.53 7.96
C ARG A 150 1.03 5.61 7.06
N LEU A 151 0.27 6.68 6.87
CA LEU A 151 0.65 7.85 6.07
C LEU A 151 1.40 8.89 6.92
#